data_AF-F8E0R9-F1
#
_entry.id   AF-F8E0R9-F1
#
_cell.length_a   1.000
_cell.length_b   1.000
_cell.length_c   1.000
_cell.angle_alpha   90.00
_cell.angle_beta   90.00
_cell.angle_gamma   90.00
#
_symmetry.space_group_name_H-M   'P 1'
#
loop_
_entity.id
_entity.type
_entity.pdbx_description
1 polymer ?
#
loop_
_entity_poly.entity_id
_entity_poly.type
_entity_poly.pdbx_seq_one_letter_code
_entity_poly.pdbx_strand_id
1 'polypeptide(L)'
;MPTPSHVNRDLNAAELIGTHNRLTISSDIIRDIATELGYANQPAFDGEEPASLAHLFDVSDVLELLVRAKLSEVRVVNTPAQAAEARKANEILNRIIAGDYLTRAKVHDKLPPETVILFKMGPPRLWGYAVRQRLPRRAEEAIPSSFHKDATGPFTDAEEAWLGANVIDASNVEELRTIVDDVPVDHDRYQRLRLGMALSDNFDQVWSSARGHWRLSPETRYIVPSRYGWCPYVFRVADGGWRRDEFERSNDRFMATRGYYIDYKNNRLIEMGEPDPDNAWRPRLKISAEPPTERDLEVAEVIADSVIALGSAQRNPVIRLRQRGRRLF
;
A
#
# COMPACT_ATOMS: atom_id res chain seq x y z
N MET A 1 -3.61 39.21 34.58
CA MET A 1 -3.01 38.34 33.54
C MET A 1 -3.63 38.72 32.22
N PRO A 2 -2.86 38.99 31.15
CA PRO A 2 -3.44 39.28 29.85
C PRO A 2 -4.20 38.03 29.36
N THR A 3 -5.45 38.22 28.95
CA THR A 3 -6.28 37.19 28.33
C THR A 3 -5.56 36.71 27.06
N PRO A 4 -5.41 35.38 26.82
CA PRO A 4 -4.78 34.91 25.61
C PRO A 4 -5.56 35.46 24.41
N SER A 5 -4.86 36.14 23.50
CA SER A 5 -5.45 36.60 22.25
C SER A 5 -5.87 35.37 21.46
N HIS A 6 -7.18 35.13 21.36
CA HIS A 6 -7.70 34.12 20.46
C HIS A 6 -7.31 34.53 19.03
N VAL A 7 -6.54 33.68 18.37
CA VAL A 7 -6.27 33.84 16.94
C VAL A 7 -7.62 33.63 16.25
N ASN A 8 -8.22 34.71 15.74
CA ASN A 8 -9.55 34.70 15.14
C ASN A 8 -9.46 34.16 13.70
N ARG A 9 -9.15 32.86 13.57
CA ARG A 9 -9.17 32.12 12.30
C ARG A 9 -9.76 30.74 12.50
N ASP A 10 -10.37 30.21 11.45
CA ASP A 10 -10.88 28.85 11.44
C ASP A 10 -9.75 27.81 11.38
N LEU A 11 -10.07 26.59 11.78
CA LEU A 11 -9.21 25.43 11.65
C LEU A 11 -8.95 25.15 10.16
N ASN A 12 -7.69 24.88 9.80
CA ASN A 12 -7.38 24.42 8.44
C ASN A 12 -7.31 22.89 8.38
N ALA A 13 -7.36 22.34 7.18
CA ALA A 13 -7.36 20.90 6.95
C ALA A 13 -6.13 20.18 7.56
N ALA A 14 -4.97 20.81 7.56
CA ALA A 14 -3.74 20.24 8.11
C ALA A 14 -3.82 20.06 9.63
N GLU A 15 -4.38 21.05 10.31
CA GLU A 15 -4.55 21.03 11.77
C GLU A 15 -5.60 19.99 12.17
N LEU A 16 -6.68 19.85 11.40
CA LEU A 16 -7.65 18.78 11.60
C LEU A 16 -7.01 17.39 11.41
N ILE A 17 -6.15 17.20 10.41
CA ILE A 17 -5.43 15.93 10.23
C ILE A 17 -4.46 15.69 11.38
N GLY A 18 -3.77 16.73 11.85
CA GLY A 18 -2.80 16.62 12.94
C GLY A 18 -3.38 15.99 14.22
N THR A 19 -4.69 16.14 14.48
CA THR A 19 -5.37 15.50 15.62
C THR A 19 -5.51 13.98 15.49
N HIS A 20 -5.32 13.43 14.28
CA HIS A 20 -5.46 12.01 13.97
C HIS A 20 -4.12 11.28 13.83
N ASN A 21 -3.00 11.97 14.06
CA ASN A 21 -1.68 11.37 13.95
C ASN A 21 -1.44 10.30 15.02
N ARG A 22 -0.88 9.16 14.59
CA ARG A 22 -0.58 8.02 15.47
C ARG A 22 0.67 8.22 16.33
N LEU A 23 1.56 9.11 15.89
CA LEU A 23 2.78 9.49 16.60
C LEU A 23 2.65 10.94 17.05
N THR A 24 3.08 11.23 18.28
CA THR A 24 3.15 12.60 18.79
C THR A 24 4.26 13.34 18.06
N ILE A 25 3.87 14.28 17.20
CA ILE A 25 4.78 15.09 16.38
C ILE A 25 4.42 16.55 16.60
N SER A 26 5.44 17.42 16.62
CA SER A 26 5.23 18.86 16.78
C SER A 26 4.23 19.36 15.73
N SER A 27 3.24 20.14 16.18
CA SER A 27 2.25 20.78 15.32
C SER A 27 2.90 21.64 14.23
N ASP A 28 4.06 22.24 14.52
CA ASP A 28 4.74 23.11 13.57
C ASP A 28 5.32 22.32 12.39
N ILE A 29 5.87 21.13 12.65
CA ILE A 29 6.35 20.22 11.58
C ILE A 29 5.18 19.79 10.68
N ILE A 30 4.03 19.45 11.28
CA ILE A 30 2.82 19.06 10.54
C ILE A 30 2.36 20.23 9.66
N ARG A 31 2.36 21.46 10.18
CA ARG A 31 1.98 22.66 9.44
C ARG A 31 2.95 22.98 8.31
N ASP A 32 4.25 22.85 8.54
CA ASP A 32 5.27 23.11 7.51
C ASP A 32 5.11 22.14 6.34
N ILE A 33 5.02 20.83 6.62
CA ILE A 33 4.79 19.81 5.59
C ILE A 33 3.48 20.09 4.85
N ALA A 34 2.41 20.38 5.59
CA ALA A 34 1.11 20.61 4.97
C ALA A 34 1.10 21.88 4.09
N THR A 35 1.88 22.90 4.46
CA THR A 35 2.05 24.13 3.67
C THR A 35 2.67 23.81 2.31
N GLU A 36 3.75 23.01 2.30
CA GLU A 36 4.38 22.51 1.06
C GLU A 36 3.42 21.65 0.22
N LEU A 37 2.51 20.94 0.86
CA LEU A 37 1.47 20.14 0.18
C LEU A 37 0.23 20.95 -0.24
N GLY A 38 0.23 22.27 -0.05
CA GLY A 38 -0.87 23.14 -0.47
C GLY A 38 -2.08 23.16 0.46
N TYR A 39 -1.95 22.69 1.71
CA TYR A 39 -3.02 22.72 2.71
C TYR A 39 -3.20 24.08 3.38
N ALA A 40 -2.22 24.98 3.29
CA ALA A 40 -2.19 26.23 4.07
C ALA A 40 -3.47 27.07 3.94
N ASN A 41 -4.12 27.01 2.77
CA ASN A 41 -5.34 27.77 2.47
C ASN A 41 -6.60 26.89 2.40
N GLN A 42 -6.50 25.58 2.73
CA GLN A 42 -7.63 24.67 2.67
C GLN A 42 -8.40 24.69 4.00
N PRO A 43 -9.69 25.06 4.00
CA PRO A 43 -10.50 25.04 5.21
C PRO A 43 -10.60 23.60 5.73
N ALA A 44 -10.70 23.42 7.05
CA ALA A 44 -10.91 22.10 7.63
C ALA A 44 -12.29 21.52 7.29
N PHE A 45 -13.27 22.37 7.08
CA PHE A 45 -14.67 22.01 6.88
C PHE A 45 -15.29 22.74 5.70
N ASP A 46 -16.20 22.08 5.00
CA ASP A 46 -17.12 22.65 4.01
C ASP A 46 -18.54 22.51 4.58
N GLY A 47 -19.00 23.58 5.26
CA GLY A 47 -20.17 23.50 6.14
C GLY A 47 -19.86 22.72 7.42
N GLU A 48 -20.65 21.68 7.72
CA GLU A 48 -20.47 20.82 8.91
C GLU A 48 -19.56 19.61 8.66
N GLU A 49 -19.23 19.32 7.39
CA GLU A 49 -18.45 18.16 6.98
C GLU A 49 -16.98 18.52 6.76
N PRO A 50 -16.02 17.60 7.02
CA PRO A 50 -14.62 17.82 6.68
C PRO A 50 -14.44 18.11 5.18
N ALA A 51 -13.64 19.12 4.85
CA ALA A 51 -13.36 19.47 3.46
C ALA A 51 -12.75 18.28 2.70
N SER A 52 -13.08 18.16 1.41
CA SER A 52 -12.57 17.05 0.59
C SER A 52 -11.11 17.27 0.20
N LEU A 53 -10.25 16.38 0.69
CA LEU A 53 -8.81 16.43 0.45
C LEU A 53 -8.35 15.36 -0.55
N ALA A 54 -9.29 14.80 -1.32
CA ALA A 54 -9.05 13.70 -2.26
C ALA A 54 -8.02 14.00 -3.38
N HIS A 55 -7.63 15.27 -3.53
CA HIS A 55 -6.70 15.76 -4.54
C HIS A 55 -5.31 16.08 -3.98
N LEU A 56 -5.08 15.89 -2.68
CA LEU A 56 -3.82 16.19 -1.98
C LEU A 56 -3.14 14.92 -1.47
N PHE A 57 -1.91 15.05 -0.98
CA PHE A 57 -1.20 13.95 -0.30
C PHE A 57 -1.48 13.96 1.19
N ASP A 58 -1.58 12.77 1.80
CA ASP A 58 -1.69 12.64 3.24
C ASP A 58 -0.38 13.10 3.91
N VAL A 59 -0.49 14.03 4.86
CA VAL A 59 0.66 14.57 5.60
C VAL A 59 1.44 13.46 6.32
N SER A 60 0.76 12.42 6.82
CA SER A 60 1.42 11.28 7.47
C SER A 60 2.24 10.45 6.48
N ASP A 61 1.73 10.26 5.26
CA ASP A 61 2.43 9.53 4.19
C ASP A 61 3.71 10.28 3.78
N VAL A 62 3.63 11.61 3.63
CA VAL A 62 4.77 12.46 3.26
C VAL A 62 5.79 12.57 4.37
N LEU A 63 5.35 12.63 5.62
CA LEU A 63 6.24 12.56 6.77
C LEU A 63 7.01 11.22 6.81
N GLU A 64 6.34 10.09 6.62
CA GLU A 64 7.03 8.79 6.62
C GLU A 64 8.04 8.74 5.45
N LEU A 65 7.68 9.26 4.27
CA LEU A 65 8.60 9.42 3.15
C LEU A 65 9.83 10.26 3.50
N LEU A 66 9.66 11.42 4.15
CA LEU A 66 10.75 12.29 4.59
C LEU A 66 11.70 11.55 5.55
N VAL A 67 11.14 10.84 6.52
CA VAL A 67 11.92 10.01 7.44
C VAL A 67 12.68 8.92 6.67
N ARG A 68 12.03 8.21 5.75
CA ARG A 68 12.66 7.14 4.95
C ARG A 68 13.81 7.65 4.10
N ALA A 69 13.64 8.82 3.47
CA ALA A 69 14.67 9.49 2.71
C ALA A 69 15.90 9.83 3.57
N LYS A 70 15.66 10.46 4.74
CA LYS A 70 16.72 10.98 5.61
C LYS A 70 17.38 9.95 6.51
N LEU A 71 16.69 8.87 6.85
CA LEU A 71 17.24 7.84 7.73
C LEU A 71 18.50 7.19 7.15
N SER A 72 18.65 7.14 5.83
CA SER A 72 19.86 6.64 5.18
C SER A 72 21.09 7.52 5.39
N GLU A 73 20.91 8.83 5.56
CA GLU A 73 21.99 9.81 5.72
C GLU A 73 22.63 9.76 7.11
N VAL A 74 21.87 9.32 8.12
CA VAL A 74 22.32 9.25 9.52
C VAL A 74 22.84 7.87 9.94
N ARG A 75 22.67 6.85 9.09
CA ARG A 75 23.14 5.49 9.35
C ARG A 75 24.62 5.36 9.01
N VAL A 76 25.37 4.68 9.88
CA VAL A 76 26.80 4.38 9.66
C VAL A 76 26.99 3.47 8.44
N VAL A 77 26.12 2.47 8.29
CA VAL A 77 26.12 1.54 7.15
C VAL A 77 24.67 1.33 6.71
N ASN A 78 24.44 1.35 5.40
CA ASN A 78 23.16 1.01 4.79
C ASN A 78 23.27 -0.28 4.01
N THR A 79 22.28 -1.16 4.13
CA THR A 79 22.15 -2.30 3.21
C THR A 79 21.73 -1.82 1.82
N PRO A 80 21.95 -2.59 0.74
CA PRO A 80 21.50 -2.21 -0.60
C PRO A 80 20.00 -1.91 -0.70
N ALA A 81 19.17 -2.70 0.00
CA ALA A 81 17.72 -2.49 0.05
C ALA A 81 17.36 -1.17 0.75
N GLN A 82 18.02 -0.87 1.88
CA GLN A 82 17.81 0.40 2.59
C GLN A 82 18.23 1.61 1.75
N ALA A 83 19.35 1.51 1.03
CA ALA A 83 19.79 2.56 0.11
C ALA A 83 18.81 2.73 -1.07
N ALA A 84 18.26 1.63 -1.61
CA ALA A 84 17.24 1.68 -2.65
C ALA A 84 15.93 2.32 -2.16
N GLU A 85 15.46 1.95 -0.97
CA GLU A 85 14.26 2.52 -0.36
C GLU A 85 14.41 4.03 -0.13
N ALA A 86 15.56 4.49 0.37
CA ALA A 86 15.83 5.91 0.56
C ALA A 86 15.94 6.70 -0.76
N ARG A 87 16.58 6.12 -1.80
CA ARG A 87 16.63 6.75 -3.13
C ARG A 87 15.23 6.92 -3.71
N LYS A 88 14.41 5.87 -3.66
CA LYS A 88 13.04 5.92 -4.18
C LYS A 88 12.15 6.86 -3.35
N ALA A 89 12.31 6.91 -2.02
CA ALA A 89 11.63 7.88 -1.18
C ALA A 89 11.95 9.33 -1.58
N ASN A 90 13.24 9.64 -1.78
CA ASN A 90 13.67 10.96 -2.27
C ASN A 90 13.11 11.29 -3.65
N GLU A 91 13.11 10.33 -4.57
CA GLU A 91 12.54 10.49 -5.91
C GLU A 91 11.04 10.83 -5.86
N ILE A 92 10.27 10.09 -5.05
CA ILE A 92 8.83 10.34 -4.88
C ILE A 92 8.61 11.72 -4.26
N LEU A 93 9.35 12.08 -3.21
CA LEU A 93 9.26 13.41 -2.59
C LEU A 93 9.55 14.53 -3.59
N ASN A 94 10.60 14.40 -4.38
CA ASN A 94 10.94 15.39 -5.40
C ASN A 94 9.82 15.57 -6.43
N ARG A 95 9.18 14.47 -6.84
CA ARG A 95 8.02 14.52 -7.76
C ARG A 95 6.81 15.19 -7.14
N ILE A 96 6.52 14.91 -5.86
CA ILE A 96 5.45 15.58 -5.11
C ILE A 96 5.70 17.08 -5.05
N ILE A 97 6.91 17.51 -4.63
CA ILE A 97 7.29 18.91 -4.50
C ILE A 97 7.27 19.62 -5.86
N ALA A 98 7.73 18.96 -6.92
CA ALA A 98 7.74 19.52 -8.27
C ALA A 98 6.35 19.59 -8.92
N GLY A 99 5.30 19.04 -8.30
CA GLY A 99 3.97 18.94 -8.91
C GLY A 99 3.85 17.86 -9.99
N ASP A 100 4.84 16.97 -10.12
CA ASP A 100 4.84 15.84 -11.07
C ASP A 100 4.06 14.64 -10.50
N TYR A 101 2.75 14.84 -10.37
CA TYR A 101 1.82 13.81 -9.92
C TYR A 101 0.45 13.97 -10.57
N LEU A 102 -0.34 12.89 -10.51
CA LEU A 102 -1.72 12.86 -10.99
C LEU A 102 -2.69 12.95 -9.82
N THR A 103 -3.90 13.44 -10.09
CA THR A 103 -5.03 13.30 -9.16
C THR A 103 -5.88 12.11 -9.60
N ARG A 104 -6.69 11.57 -8.69
CA ARG A 104 -7.61 10.46 -9.02
C ARG A 104 -8.54 10.78 -10.21
N ALA A 105 -9.02 12.02 -10.32
CA ALA A 105 -9.83 12.46 -11.45
C ALA A 105 -9.03 12.45 -12.77
N LYS A 106 -7.80 13.00 -12.77
CA LYS A 106 -6.92 12.96 -13.96
C LYS A 106 -6.62 11.53 -14.40
N VAL A 107 -6.40 10.61 -13.46
CA VAL A 107 -6.18 9.19 -13.76
C VAL A 107 -7.45 8.56 -14.36
N HIS A 108 -8.60 8.78 -13.72
CA HIS A 108 -9.89 8.27 -14.19
C HIS A 108 -10.19 8.65 -15.65
N ASP A 109 -9.88 9.88 -16.04
CA ASP A 109 -10.16 10.40 -17.38
C ASP A 109 -9.18 9.89 -18.44
N LYS A 110 -7.95 9.58 -18.05
CA LYS A 110 -6.94 8.98 -18.94
C LYS A 110 -7.11 7.48 -19.11
N LEU A 111 -7.74 6.79 -18.16
CA LEU A 111 -7.88 5.34 -18.22
C LEU A 111 -8.94 4.89 -19.24
N PRO A 112 -8.69 3.77 -19.94
CA PRO A 112 -9.71 3.15 -20.79
C PRO A 112 -10.92 2.69 -19.96
N PRO A 113 -12.06 2.33 -20.58
CA PRO A 113 -13.29 1.94 -19.89
C PRO A 113 -13.22 0.53 -19.24
N GLU A 114 -12.19 0.30 -18.44
CA GLU A 114 -11.90 -0.92 -17.70
C GLU A 114 -12.05 -0.71 -16.18
N THR A 115 -12.28 -1.79 -15.44
CA THR A 115 -12.27 -1.71 -13.97
C THR A 115 -10.83 -1.81 -13.46
N VAL A 116 -10.32 -0.69 -12.95
CA VAL A 116 -8.96 -0.55 -12.41
C VAL A 116 -9.03 -0.19 -10.93
N ILE A 117 -8.44 -1.05 -10.10
CA ILE A 117 -8.44 -0.91 -8.65
C ILE A 117 -7.02 -0.65 -8.16
N LEU A 118 -6.87 0.37 -7.33
CA LEU A 118 -5.65 0.65 -6.60
C LEU A 118 -5.75 0.11 -5.17
N PHE A 119 -4.68 -0.54 -4.71
CA PHE A 119 -4.52 -0.97 -3.32
C PHE A 119 -3.55 -0.02 -2.62
N LYS A 120 -4.02 0.73 -1.63
CA LYS A 120 -3.18 1.53 -0.73
C LYS A 120 -2.47 0.57 0.24
N MET A 121 -1.26 0.17 -0.13
CA MET A 121 -0.41 -0.73 0.63
C MET A 121 0.21 0.00 1.82
N GLY A 122 0.12 -0.61 3.00
CA GLY A 122 0.85 -0.16 4.18
C GLY A 122 2.34 -0.51 4.13
N PRO A 123 3.10 -0.16 5.18
CA PRO A 123 4.48 -0.60 5.33
C PRO A 123 4.56 -2.14 5.36
N PRO A 124 5.70 -2.72 4.97
CA PRO A 124 5.95 -4.15 5.10
C PRO A 124 5.74 -4.61 6.54
N ARG A 125 4.97 -5.68 6.74
CA ARG A 125 4.81 -6.35 8.04
C ARG A 125 4.82 -7.86 7.85
N LEU A 126 5.52 -8.60 8.71
CA LEU A 126 5.54 -10.05 8.62
C LEU A 126 4.16 -10.64 8.90
N TRP A 127 3.92 -11.81 8.34
CA TRP A 127 2.61 -12.46 8.32
C TRP A 127 2.71 -13.95 8.68
N GLY A 128 1.77 -14.42 9.51
CA GLY A 128 1.68 -15.82 9.91
C GLY A 128 2.99 -16.35 10.49
N TYR A 129 3.42 -17.53 10.01
CA TYR A 129 4.61 -18.23 10.53
C TYR A 129 5.91 -17.43 10.41
N ALA A 130 6.01 -16.49 9.46
CA ALA A 130 7.18 -15.64 9.28
C ALA A 130 7.46 -14.76 10.51
N VAL A 131 6.40 -14.37 11.24
CA VAL A 131 6.51 -13.60 12.48
C VAL A 131 7.35 -14.35 13.51
N ARG A 132 7.07 -15.65 13.68
CA ARG A 132 7.75 -16.52 14.66
C ARG A 132 9.25 -16.61 14.46
N GLN A 133 9.72 -16.51 13.22
CA GLN A 133 11.14 -16.60 12.89
C GLN A 133 11.96 -15.41 13.40
N ARG A 134 11.31 -14.33 13.83
CA ARG A 134 11.97 -13.09 14.27
C ARG A 134 11.51 -12.58 15.63
N LEU A 135 10.64 -13.30 16.33
CA LEU A 135 10.13 -12.84 17.63
C LEU A 135 11.30 -12.64 18.61
N PRO A 136 11.47 -11.43 19.18
CA PRO A 136 12.42 -11.23 20.26
C PRO A 136 11.94 -11.96 21.52
N ARG A 137 12.86 -12.19 22.46
CA ARG A 137 12.53 -12.77 23.76
C ARG A 137 11.46 -11.90 24.46
N ARG A 138 10.42 -12.54 25.00
CA ARG A 138 9.29 -11.89 25.71
C ARG A 138 8.40 -11.00 24.83
N ALA A 139 8.37 -11.21 23.50
CA ALA A 139 7.52 -10.43 22.59
C ALA A 139 6.03 -10.45 22.97
N GLU A 140 5.53 -11.60 23.44
CA GLU A 140 4.13 -11.80 23.85
C GLU A 140 3.72 -10.90 25.02
N GLU A 141 4.66 -10.50 25.88
CA GLU A 141 4.39 -9.59 27.00
C GLU A 141 4.12 -8.16 26.55
N ALA A 142 4.45 -7.81 25.30
CA ALA A 142 4.13 -6.51 24.72
C ALA A 142 2.67 -6.40 24.24
N ILE A 143 1.96 -7.53 24.14
CA ILE A 143 0.56 -7.54 23.68
C ILE A 143 -0.32 -6.85 24.75
N PRO A 144 -1.06 -5.78 24.40
CA PRO A 144 -1.92 -5.10 25.35
C PRO A 144 -3.04 -6.01 25.87
N SER A 145 -3.38 -5.87 27.14
CA SER A 145 -4.49 -6.62 27.76
C SER A 145 -5.86 -6.35 27.12
N SER A 146 -6.02 -5.20 26.47
CA SER A 146 -7.24 -4.81 25.72
C SER A 146 -7.13 -5.04 24.21
N PHE A 147 -6.25 -5.95 23.76
CA PHE A 147 -6.11 -6.27 22.34
C PHE A 147 -7.39 -6.89 21.76
N HIS A 148 -7.92 -6.28 20.69
CA HIS A 148 -9.00 -6.83 19.89
C HIS A 148 -8.41 -7.55 18.67
N LYS A 149 -8.88 -8.78 18.42
CA LYS A 149 -8.43 -9.64 17.32
C LYS A 149 -8.45 -8.88 15.97
N ASP A 150 -7.40 -9.04 15.16
CA ASP A 150 -7.26 -8.39 13.85
C ASP A 150 -8.46 -8.66 12.93
N ALA A 151 -8.82 -7.67 12.10
CA ALA A 151 -9.90 -7.72 11.11
C ALA A 151 -9.56 -8.54 9.84
N THR A 152 -8.35 -9.08 9.78
CA THR A 152 -7.87 -9.92 8.67
C THR A 152 -8.60 -11.26 8.55
N GLY A 153 -9.44 -11.61 9.52
CA GLY A 153 -10.31 -12.79 9.47
C GLY A 153 -9.56 -14.07 9.88
N PRO A 154 -10.09 -15.27 9.56
CA PRO A 154 -9.54 -16.56 10.01
C PRO A 154 -8.18 -16.91 9.36
N PHE A 155 -7.63 -16.03 8.53
CA PHE A 155 -6.43 -16.26 7.74
C PHE A 155 -5.12 -15.91 8.46
N THR A 156 -5.16 -15.62 9.77
CA THR A 156 -3.98 -15.49 10.63
C THR A 156 -4.37 -15.68 12.09
N ASP A 157 -3.38 -16.05 12.91
CA ASP A 157 -3.50 -15.86 14.35
C ASP A 157 -3.47 -14.36 14.69
N ALA A 158 -4.29 -13.94 15.66
CA ALA A 158 -4.47 -12.54 15.99
C ALA A 158 -3.26 -11.95 16.74
N GLU A 159 -2.60 -12.76 17.58
CA GLU A 159 -1.42 -12.34 18.32
C GLU A 159 -0.24 -12.21 17.36
N GLU A 160 -0.06 -13.17 16.45
CA GLU A 160 0.93 -13.09 15.37
C GLU A 160 0.74 -11.84 14.51
N ALA A 161 -0.50 -11.54 14.14
CA ALA A 161 -0.81 -10.37 13.33
C ALA A 161 -0.46 -9.07 14.05
N TRP A 162 -0.72 -8.99 15.36
CA TRP A 162 -0.36 -7.85 16.18
C TRP A 162 1.16 -7.71 16.32
N LEU A 163 1.85 -8.80 16.65
CA LEU A 163 3.32 -8.82 16.81
C LEU A 163 4.02 -8.48 15.49
N GLY A 164 3.57 -9.07 14.38
CA GLY A 164 4.09 -8.79 13.04
C GLY A 164 3.88 -7.33 12.61
N ALA A 165 2.82 -6.67 13.08
CA ALA A 165 2.52 -5.28 12.77
C ALA A 165 3.26 -4.26 13.67
N ASN A 166 3.55 -4.61 14.92
CA ASN A 166 3.99 -3.64 15.93
C ASN A 166 5.37 -3.91 16.52
N VAL A 167 5.86 -5.15 16.48
CA VAL A 167 7.11 -5.55 17.16
C VAL A 167 8.20 -5.93 16.18
N ILE A 168 7.83 -6.57 15.06
CA ILE A 168 8.80 -7.24 14.18
C ILE A 168 9.11 -6.42 12.94
N ASP A 169 10.41 -6.33 12.62
CA ASP A 169 10.88 -5.78 11.35
C ASP A 169 10.67 -6.78 10.21
N ALA A 170 10.13 -6.30 9.09
CA ALA A 170 9.87 -7.04 7.87
C ALA A 170 10.91 -6.77 6.75
N SER A 171 12.04 -6.13 7.08
CA SER A 171 13.18 -5.98 6.18
C SER A 171 13.85 -7.32 5.85
N ASN A 172 14.72 -7.40 4.85
CA ASN A 172 15.50 -8.60 4.50
C ASN A 172 14.68 -9.90 4.43
N VAL A 173 13.52 -9.87 3.75
CA VAL A 173 12.59 -11.03 3.67
C VAL A 173 13.28 -12.28 3.12
N GLU A 174 14.33 -12.11 2.31
CA GLU A 174 15.14 -13.20 1.76
C GLU A 174 15.90 -14.04 2.81
N GLU A 175 16.09 -13.51 4.03
CA GLU A 175 16.70 -14.26 5.14
C GLU A 175 15.70 -15.21 5.83
N LEU A 176 14.40 -15.06 5.55
CA LEU A 176 13.37 -15.90 6.13
C LEU A 176 13.33 -17.26 5.45
N ARG A 177 13.08 -18.30 6.24
CA ARG A 177 12.76 -19.62 5.69
C ARG A 177 11.40 -19.54 5.03
N THR A 178 11.36 -19.86 3.74
CA THR A 178 10.14 -19.93 2.91
C THR A 178 9.51 -21.32 2.93
N ILE A 179 10.30 -22.35 3.26
CA ILE A 179 9.87 -23.74 3.40
C ILE A 179 10.19 -24.18 4.83
N VAL A 180 9.16 -24.63 5.54
CA VAL A 180 9.26 -25.04 6.95
C VAL A 180 8.40 -26.30 7.13
N ASP A 181 8.99 -27.38 7.65
CA ASP A 181 8.38 -28.73 7.65
C ASP A 181 7.02 -28.82 8.36
N ASP A 182 6.79 -28.03 9.41
CA ASP A 182 5.54 -28.01 10.18
C ASP A 182 4.53 -26.95 9.69
N VAL A 183 4.84 -26.26 8.57
CA VAL A 183 4.01 -25.20 8.00
C VAL A 183 3.38 -25.68 6.68
N PRO A 184 2.07 -25.95 6.66
CA PRO A 184 1.36 -26.35 5.43
C PRO A 184 1.38 -25.25 4.36
N VAL A 185 2.13 -25.47 3.28
CA VAL A 185 2.33 -24.47 2.21
C VAL A 185 1.03 -24.20 1.43
N ASP A 186 0.11 -25.14 1.41
CA ASP A 186 -1.19 -25.05 0.72
C ASP A 186 -2.21 -24.17 1.45
N HIS A 187 -2.02 -23.88 2.74
CA HIS A 187 -2.89 -22.98 3.47
C HIS A 187 -2.58 -21.50 3.20
N ASP A 188 -3.59 -20.71 2.80
CA ASP A 188 -3.44 -19.28 2.47
C ASP A 188 -2.72 -18.43 3.52
N ARG A 189 -2.92 -18.78 4.81
CA ARG A 189 -2.26 -18.09 5.93
C ARG A 189 -0.74 -18.23 5.90
N TYR A 190 -0.21 -19.24 5.20
CA TYR A 190 1.20 -19.58 5.12
C TYR A 190 1.78 -19.42 3.70
N GLN A 191 0.95 -19.16 2.69
CA GLN A 191 1.39 -18.78 1.34
C GLN A 191 2.01 -17.37 1.27
N ARG A 192 2.04 -16.64 2.39
CA ARG A 192 2.54 -15.27 2.48
C ARG A 192 3.48 -15.07 3.65
N LEU A 193 4.67 -14.55 3.40
CA LEU A 193 5.63 -14.13 4.45
C LEU A 193 5.31 -12.75 5.00
N ARG A 194 4.73 -11.86 4.20
CA ARG A 194 4.44 -10.49 4.61
C ARG A 194 3.26 -9.86 3.90
N LEU A 195 2.71 -8.82 4.51
CA LEU A 195 1.78 -7.87 3.91
C LEU A 195 2.46 -6.51 3.70
N GLY A 196 1.81 -5.60 2.98
CA GLY A 196 2.35 -4.28 2.68
C GLY A 196 3.38 -4.31 1.55
N MET A 197 4.09 -3.20 1.34
CA MET A 197 5.06 -3.06 0.25
C MET A 197 6.23 -2.18 0.67
N ALA A 198 7.47 -2.58 0.40
CA ALA A 198 8.64 -1.73 0.53
C ALA A 198 8.83 -0.93 -0.76
N LEU A 199 9.46 0.26 -0.69
CA LEU A 199 9.74 1.01 -1.93
C LEU A 199 10.81 0.34 -2.81
N SER A 200 11.59 -0.58 -2.23
CA SER A 200 12.62 -1.35 -2.90
C SER A 200 12.12 -2.69 -3.44
N ASP A 201 10.83 -3.01 -3.31
CA ASP A 201 10.31 -4.32 -3.70
C ASP A 201 10.24 -4.49 -5.21
N ASN A 202 10.55 -5.70 -5.68
CA ASN A 202 10.34 -6.11 -7.05
C ASN A 202 8.88 -6.53 -7.29
N PHE A 203 8.46 -6.58 -8.56
CA PHE A 203 7.07 -6.86 -8.94
C PHE A 203 6.54 -8.20 -8.39
N ASP A 204 7.40 -9.21 -8.24
CA ASP A 204 7.04 -10.52 -7.70
C ASP A 204 6.76 -10.48 -6.20
N GLN A 205 7.60 -9.77 -5.44
CA GLN A 205 7.36 -9.53 -4.03
C GLN A 205 6.09 -8.70 -3.81
N VAL A 206 5.87 -7.67 -4.63
CA VAL A 206 4.66 -6.83 -4.56
C VAL A 206 3.42 -7.65 -4.89
N TRP A 207 3.45 -8.48 -5.93
CA TRP A 207 2.34 -9.39 -6.26
C TRP A 207 2.02 -10.32 -5.09
N SER A 208 3.02 -10.98 -4.50
CA SER A 208 2.82 -11.88 -3.37
C SER A 208 2.19 -11.21 -2.15
N SER A 209 2.55 -9.95 -1.89
CA SER A 209 1.92 -9.14 -0.83
C SER A 209 0.53 -8.65 -1.20
N ALA A 210 0.31 -8.28 -2.46
CA ALA A 210 -0.92 -7.63 -2.93
C ALA A 210 -2.02 -8.60 -3.37
N ARG A 211 -1.73 -9.87 -3.65
CA ARG A 211 -2.72 -10.85 -4.15
C ARG A 211 -3.76 -11.32 -3.12
N GLY A 212 -3.80 -10.72 -1.93
CA GLY A 212 -4.59 -11.13 -0.77
C GLY A 212 -6.12 -10.97 -0.89
N HIS A 213 -6.83 -11.09 0.24
CA HIS A 213 -8.29 -11.11 0.31
C HIS A 213 -8.89 -9.70 0.39
N TRP A 214 -9.28 -9.15 -0.76
CA TRP A 214 -9.80 -7.79 -0.87
C TRP A 214 -11.31 -7.76 -1.06
N ARG A 215 -11.95 -6.69 -0.57
CA ARG A 215 -13.34 -6.38 -0.90
C ARG A 215 -13.38 -5.60 -2.22
N LEU A 216 -13.58 -6.32 -3.32
CA LEU A 216 -13.65 -5.77 -4.68
C LEU A 216 -14.69 -6.55 -5.50
N SER A 217 -15.00 -6.08 -6.71
CA SER A 217 -15.90 -6.83 -7.60
C SER A 217 -15.10 -7.84 -8.43
N PRO A 218 -15.64 -9.05 -8.69
CA PRO A 218 -14.94 -10.10 -9.42
C PRO A 218 -14.61 -9.73 -10.87
N GLU A 219 -15.24 -8.69 -11.42
CA GLU A 219 -14.94 -8.13 -12.75
C GLU A 219 -13.70 -7.21 -12.75
N THR A 220 -13.00 -7.07 -11.63
CA THR A 220 -11.76 -6.28 -11.55
C THR A 220 -10.68 -6.93 -12.43
N ARG A 221 -10.28 -6.26 -13.51
CA ARG A 221 -9.28 -6.77 -14.44
C ARG A 221 -7.86 -6.35 -14.05
N TYR A 222 -7.70 -5.14 -13.51
CA TYR A 222 -6.40 -4.57 -13.17
C TYR A 222 -6.30 -4.21 -11.69
N ILE A 223 -5.19 -4.62 -11.08
CA ILE A 223 -4.81 -4.23 -9.73
C ILE A 223 -3.52 -3.41 -9.75
N VAL A 224 -3.48 -2.37 -8.94
CA VAL A 224 -2.36 -1.43 -8.84
C VAL A 224 -1.99 -1.24 -7.37
N PRO A 225 -0.99 -1.97 -6.86
CA PRO A 225 -0.46 -1.73 -5.53
C PRO A 225 0.24 -0.37 -5.48
N SER A 226 0.01 0.41 -4.42
CA SER A 226 0.56 1.74 -4.25
C SER A 226 1.00 1.97 -2.81
N ARG A 227 2.14 2.65 -2.62
CA ARG A 227 2.59 3.14 -1.30
C ARG A 227 2.93 4.63 -1.42
N TYR A 228 2.38 5.44 -0.52
CA TYR A 228 2.45 6.90 -0.57
C TYR A 228 1.92 7.54 -1.87
N GLY A 229 1.07 6.82 -2.60
CA GLY A 229 0.56 7.23 -3.92
C GLY A 229 1.44 6.80 -5.10
N TRP A 230 2.66 6.31 -4.85
CA TRP A 230 3.52 5.75 -5.89
C TRP A 230 3.06 4.35 -6.31
N CYS A 231 2.85 4.17 -7.61
CA CYS A 231 2.30 2.96 -8.22
C CYS A 231 3.37 2.24 -9.07
N PRO A 232 4.24 1.40 -8.48
CA PRO A 232 5.37 0.83 -9.21
C PRO A 232 4.99 -0.12 -10.35
N TYR A 233 3.90 -0.88 -10.16
CA TYR A 233 3.55 -1.99 -11.02
C TYR A 233 2.05 -2.04 -11.27
N VAL A 234 1.67 -2.46 -12.47
CA VAL A 234 0.29 -2.76 -12.85
C VAL A 234 0.21 -4.25 -13.14
N PHE A 235 -0.76 -4.92 -12.51
CA PHE A 235 -1.01 -6.33 -12.75
C PHE A 235 -2.38 -6.52 -13.38
N ARG A 236 -2.43 -7.44 -14.35
CA ARG A 236 -3.65 -7.95 -14.95
C ARG A 236 -4.02 -9.27 -14.28
N VAL A 237 -5.21 -9.37 -13.71
CA VAL A 237 -5.72 -10.64 -13.19
C VAL A 237 -6.29 -11.46 -14.34
N ALA A 238 -5.94 -12.75 -14.41
CA ALA A 238 -6.40 -13.64 -15.46
C ALA A 238 -7.93 -13.83 -15.39
N ASP A 239 -8.55 -14.22 -16.51
CA ASP A 239 -9.98 -14.59 -16.49
C ASP A 239 -10.20 -15.80 -15.59
N GLY A 240 -11.16 -15.70 -14.67
CA GLY A 240 -11.35 -16.69 -13.61
C GLY A 240 -10.22 -16.73 -12.56
N GLY A 241 -9.27 -15.79 -12.60
CA GLY A 241 -8.15 -15.69 -11.67
C GLY A 241 -8.50 -15.15 -10.28
N TRP A 242 -9.79 -14.92 -10.01
CA TRP A 242 -10.30 -14.52 -8.70
C TRP A 242 -10.94 -15.71 -8.00
N ARG A 243 -10.40 -16.07 -6.83
CA ARG A 243 -11.08 -16.98 -5.91
C ARG A 243 -11.95 -16.16 -4.95
N ARG A 244 -13.22 -16.54 -4.82
CA ARG A 244 -14.16 -15.94 -3.85
C ARG A 244 -14.05 -16.71 -2.53
N ASP A 245 -13.81 -15.98 -1.45
CA ASP A 245 -13.80 -16.49 -0.09
C ASP A 245 -14.99 -15.90 0.68
N GLU A 246 -15.89 -16.77 1.16
CA GLU A 246 -17.10 -16.38 1.89
C GLU A 246 -16.79 -16.13 3.37
N PHE A 247 -17.43 -15.11 3.93
CA PHE A 247 -17.32 -14.73 5.34
C PHE A 247 -18.70 -14.64 5.98
N GLU A 248 -18.77 -14.86 7.29
CA GLU A 248 -19.98 -14.58 8.07
C GLU A 248 -20.48 -13.15 7.80
N ARG A 249 -21.79 -13.00 7.57
CA ARG A 249 -22.47 -11.72 7.30
C ARG A 249 -22.14 -11.06 5.93
N SER A 250 -22.13 -11.86 4.86
CA SER A 250 -22.17 -11.42 3.45
C SER A 250 -21.05 -10.47 2.99
N ASN A 251 -19.84 -10.61 3.54
CA ASN A 251 -18.68 -9.81 3.15
C ASN A 251 -17.66 -10.64 2.37
N ASP A 252 -18.02 -11.03 1.14
CA ASP A 252 -17.10 -11.74 0.26
C ASP A 252 -15.78 -10.99 0.10
N ARG A 253 -14.69 -11.73 0.14
CA ARG A 253 -13.37 -11.21 -0.24
C ARG A 253 -12.81 -12.05 -1.37
N PHE A 254 -12.01 -11.43 -2.21
CA PHE A 254 -11.46 -12.05 -3.39
C PHE A 254 -9.94 -12.07 -3.31
N MET A 255 -9.36 -13.24 -3.61
CA MET A 255 -7.92 -13.47 -3.70
C MET A 255 -7.54 -13.67 -5.17
N ALA A 256 -6.50 -12.97 -5.63
CA ALA A 256 -5.98 -13.18 -6.97
C ALA A 256 -5.08 -14.42 -6.97
N THR A 257 -5.50 -15.49 -7.64
CA THR A 257 -4.75 -16.75 -7.70
C THR A 257 -3.80 -16.81 -8.89
N ARG A 258 -4.10 -16.07 -9.96
CA ARG A 258 -3.27 -16.00 -11.17
C ARG A 258 -3.36 -14.63 -11.82
N GLY A 259 -2.24 -14.13 -12.32
CA GLY A 259 -2.21 -12.87 -13.05
C GLY A 259 -0.92 -12.68 -13.83
N TYR A 260 -0.76 -11.47 -14.35
CA TYR A 260 0.37 -11.08 -15.16
C TYR A 260 0.87 -9.72 -14.68
N TYR A 261 2.18 -9.59 -14.51
CA TYR A 261 2.81 -8.29 -14.50
C TYR A 261 2.89 -7.76 -15.95
N ILE A 262 2.44 -6.52 -16.15
CA ILE A 262 2.50 -5.84 -17.44
C ILE A 262 3.83 -5.07 -17.53
N ASP A 263 4.82 -5.67 -18.17
CA ASP A 263 6.11 -5.04 -18.46
C ASP A 263 5.99 -4.24 -19.77
N TYR A 264 5.27 -3.12 -19.68
CA TYR A 264 4.94 -2.28 -20.84
C TYR A 264 6.18 -1.72 -21.55
N LYS A 265 7.27 -1.47 -20.80
CA LYS A 265 8.55 -0.98 -21.36
C LYS A 265 9.20 -1.99 -22.31
N ASN A 266 8.99 -3.28 -22.08
CA ASN A 266 9.52 -4.36 -22.91
C ASN A 266 8.42 -5.06 -23.74
N ASN A 267 7.21 -4.49 -23.77
CA ASN A 267 6.04 -5.03 -24.47
C ASN A 267 5.81 -6.53 -24.22
N ARG A 268 5.89 -6.97 -22.94
CA ARG A 268 5.70 -8.38 -22.56
C ARG A 268 4.84 -8.54 -21.32
N LEU A 269 4.20 -9.69 -21.21
CA LEU A 269 3.53 -10.13 -19.98
C LEU A 269 4.42 -11.14 -19.25
N ILE A 270 4.59 -10.95 -17.95
CA ILE A 270 5.21 -11.93 -17.08
C ILE A 270 4.11 -12.58 -16.26
N GLU A 271 3.86 -13.86 -16.51
CA GLU A 271 2.91 -14.66 -15.76
C GLU A 271 3.38 -14.85 -14.32
N MET A 272 2.47 -14.57 -13.39
CA MET A 272 2.60 -14.76 -11.97
C MET A 272 1.82 -16.03 -11.60
N GLY A 273 2.49 -17.18 -11.72
CA GLY A 273 1.90 -18.50 -11.54
C GLY A 273 1.67 -18.89 -10.08
N GLU A 274 1.50 -20.19 -9.86
CA GLU A 274 1.43 -20.79 -8.52
C GLU A 274 2.68 -20.47 -7.68
N PRO A 275 2.59 -20.55 -6.34
CA PRO A 275 3.76 -20.43 -5.48
C PRO A 275 4.93 -21.31 -5.96
N ASP A 276 6.12 -20.74 -5.95
CA ASP A 276 7.34 -21.46 -6.29
C ASP A 276 7.60 -22.54 -5.21
N PRO A 277 7.75 -23.83 -5.57
CA PRO A 277 7.98 -24.89 -4.60
C PRO A 277 9.28 -24.70 -3.83
N ASP A 278 10.27 -24.03 -4.43
CA ASP A 278 11.56 -23.73 -3.82
C ASP A 278 11.52 -22.38 -3.07
N ASN A 279 10.44 -21.62 -3.26
CA ASN A 279 10.20 -20.33 -2.61
C ASN A 279 8.70 -20.08 -2.46
N ALA A 280 8.08 -20.74 -1.46
CA ALA A 280 6.62 -20.72 -1.26
C ALA A 280 5.98 -19.32 -1.05
N TRP A 281 6.83 -18.29 -0.92
CA TRP A 281 6.43 -16.89 -0.89
C TRP A 281 6.21 -16.28 -2.28
N ARG A 282 7.09 -16.59 -3.23
CA ARG A 282 7.11 -15.97 -4.56
C ARG A 282 6.29 -16.80 -5.55
N PRO A 283 5.69 -16.19 -6.58
CA PRO A 283 5.10 -16.95 -7.66
C PRO A 283 6.19 -17.50 -8.58
N ARG A 284 5.93 -18.64 -9.24
CA ARG A 284 6.72 -19.03 -10.41
C ARG A 284 6.52 -18.00 -11.51
N LEU A 285 7.64 -17.52 -12.05
CA LEU A 285 7.65 -16.53 -13.12
C LEU A 285 7.84 -17.22 -14.46
N LYS A 286 6.99 -16.86 -15.43
CA LYS A 286 7.14 -17.30 -16.81
C LYS A 286 6.81 -16.15 -17.75
N ILE A 287 7.63 -15.91 -18.77
CA ILE A 287 7.26 -14.97 -19.83
C ILE A 287 6.08 -15.59 -20.59
N SER A 288 4.97 -14.85 -20.66
CA SER A 288 3.78 -15.28 -21.39
C SER A 288 4.10 -15.44 -22.88
N ALA A 289 3.51 -16.46 -23.52
CA ALA A 289 3.54 -16.57 -24.97
C ALA A 289 2.65 -15.51 -25.64
N GLU A 290 1.65 -15.00 -24.91
CA GLU A 290 0.77 -13.93 -25.36
C GLU A 290 1.39 -12.56 -25.04
N PRO A 291 1.39 -11.61 -25.99
CA PRO A 291 1.79 -10.23 -25.73
C PRO A 291 0.74 -9.51 -24.86
N PRO A 292 1.11 -8.36 -24.25
CA PRO A 292 0.13 -7.45 -23.68
C PRO A 292 -0.89 -7.02 -24.73
N THR A 293 -2.16 -6.93 -24.34
CA THR A 293 -3.18 -6.34 -25.20
C THR A 293 -3.01 -4.81 -25.27
N GLU A 294 -3.62 -4.16 -26.26
CA GLU A 294 -3.63 -2.69 -26.34
C GLU A 294 -4.18 -2.06 -25.05
N ARG A 295 -5.23 -2.64 -24.45
CA ARG A 295 -5.78 -2.19 -23.16
C ARG A 295 -4.79 -2.34 -22.01
N ASP A 296 -3.99 -3.42 -22.01
CA ASP A 296 -2.96 -3.63 -20.99
C ASP A 296 -1.91 -2.51 -21.05
N LEU A 297 -1.49 -2.14 -22.26
CA LEU A 297 -0.53 -1.07 -22.50
C LEU A 297 -1.12 0.31 -22.12
N GLU A 298 -2.34 0.63 -22.56
CA GLU A 298 -3.01 1.89 -22.21
C GLU A 298 -3.14 2.09 -20.69
N VAL A 299 -3.52 1.04 -19.95
CA VAL A 299 -3.61 1.12 -18.47
C VAL A 299 -2.23 1.29 -17.85
N ALA A 300 -1.24 0.51 -18.30
CA ALA A 300 0.12 0.54 -17.77
C ALA A 300 0.81 1.88 -18.04
N GLU A 301 0.69 2.45 -19.23
CA GLU A 301 1.28 3.75 -19.59
C GLU A 301 0.75 4.91 -18.74
N VAL A 302 -0.52 4.85 -18.33
CA VAL A 302 -1.13 5.88 -17.48
C VAL A 302 -0.66 5.78 -16.03
N ILE A 303 -0.50 4.56 -15.49
CA ILE A 303 -0.37 4.34 -14.05
C ILE A 303 1.02 3.86 -13.61
N ALA A 304 1.71 3.04 -14.40
CA ALA A 304 2.96 2.43 -13.98
C ALA A 304 4.03 3.50 -13.70
N ASP A 305 4.65 3.40 -12.52
CA ASP A 305 5.61 4.36 -11.97
C ASP A 305 5.05 5.79 -11.81
N SER A 306 3.73 5.98 -11.81
CA SER A 306 3.11 7.26 -11.50
C SER A 306 3.05 7.52 -9.99
N VAL A 307 3.01 8.80 -9.61
CA VAL A 307 2.64 9.24 -8.27
C VAL A 307 1.24 9.84 -8.36
N ILE A 308 0.32 9.35 -7.52
CA ILE A 308 -1.08 9.78 -7.49
C ILE A 308 -1.38 10.38 -6.12
N ALA A 309 -1.94 11.59 -6.09
CA ALA A 309 -2.52 12.18 -4.90
C ALA A 309 -3.84 11.46 -4.58
N LEU A 310 -3.86 10.69 -3.49
CA LEU A 310 -4.99 9.84 -3.09
C LEU A 310 -5.86 10.46 -1.99
N GLY A 311 -5.44 11.59 -1.42
CA GLY A 311 -6.07 12.27 -0.29
C GLY A 311 -5.75 11.68 1.07
N SER A 312 -5.81 12.54 2.08
CA SER A 312 -5.87 12.13 3.48
C SER A 312 -7.24 11.52 3.80
N ALA A 313 -7.28 10.53 4.69
CA ALA A 313 -8.50 9.96 5.29
C ALA A 313 -9.26 8.82 4.55
N GLN A 314 -8.74 8.21 3.48
CA GLN A 314 -9.35 6.98 2.99
C GLN A 314 -9.02 5.80 3.91
N ARG A 315 -9.93 5.46 4.84
CA ARG A 315 -9.86 4.22 5.65
C ARG A 315 -9.92 2.97 4.79
N ASN A 316 -10.47 3.08 3.58
CA ASN A 316 -10.56 1.96 2.65
C ASN A 316 -9.25 1.80 1.88
N PRO A 317 -8.52 0.68 2.05
CA PRO A 317 -7.31 0.42 1.27
C PRO A 317 -7.60 0.12 -0.20
N VAL A 318 -8.87 -0.14 -0.58
CA VAL A 318 -9.28 -0.44 -1.96
C VAL A 318 -9.90 0.79 -2.59
N ILE A 319 -9.19 1.39 -3.56
CA ILE A 319 -9.58 2.62 -4.24
C ILE A 319 -9.93 2.30 -5.69
N ARG A 320 -11.13 2.68 -6.13
CA ARG A 320 -11.49 2.60 -7.56
C ARG A 320 -10.85 3.78 -8.29
N LEU A 321 -9.99 3.48 -9.26
CA LEU A 321 -9.44 4.48 -10.20
C LEU A 321 -10.35 4.61 -11.42
N ARG A 322 -10.93 3.49 -11.86
CA ARG A 322 -11.90 3.43 -12.96
C ARG A 322 -12.87 2.27 -12.74
N GLN A 323 -14.10 2.42 -13.21
CA GLN A 323 -15.09 1.34 -13.24
C GLN A 323 -15.70 1.25 -14.63
N ARG A 324 -15.73 0.04 -15.21
CA ARG A 324 -16.34 -0.19 -16.51
C ARG A 324 -17.80 0.29 -16.51
N GLY A 325 -18.15 1.11 -17.50
CA GLY A 325 -19.49 1.64 -17.69
C GLY A 325 -19.95 2.68 -16.66
N ARG A 326 -19.06 3.22 -15.82
CA ARG A 326 -19.40 4.29 -14.85
C ARG A 326 -18.36 5.40 -14.85
N ARG A 327 -18.82 6.62 -14.58
CA ARG A 327 -17.99 7.79 -14.28
C ARG A 327 -17.96 7.98 -12.77
N LEU A 328 -16.76 8.05 -12.19
CA LEU A 328 -16.57 8.17 -10.74
C LEU A 328 -16.52 9.63 -10.24
N PHE A 329 -16.19 10.58 -11.12
CA PHE A 329 -15.97 12.00 -10.82
C PHE A 329 -16.62 12.90 -11.85
#